data_AF-A0A5M6A2K4-F1
#
_entry.id   AF-A0A5M6A2K4-F1
#
_cell.length_a   1.000
_cell.length_b   1.000
_cell.length_c   1.000
_cell.angle_alpha   90.00
_cell.angle_beta   90.00
_cell.angle_gamma   90.00
#
_symmetry.space_group_name_H-M   'P 1'
#
loop_
_entity.id
_entity.type
_entity.pdbx_description
1 polymer ?
#
loop_
_entity_poly.entity_id
_entity_poly.type
_entity_poly.pdbx_seq_one_letter_code
_entity_poly.pdbx_strand_id
1 'polypeptide(L)'
;TFYNSLGTLGGGNHFIELGRAESTNNIFLTIHTGSRNFGVKVCKYHAEIAKFDKKAFSNEIQRLKSTVEPQFMQTEILRLKEKFAEYSGYLTNEAMLHYLCDMVIAQGYAAFNRKLIIQRIIRTLSWNATISVETVHNYISFDDMIIRKGAIAAYANDYVVIPMNMADGILLCRGKGNKDWNYSAPHGAGRLYSRSEAKERLSMDAFKTQMSKVYSTSVCEGTLDESPMAYKNVQEIKELIEPTVEIIDTIVPLINIKAV
;
A
#
# COMPACT_ATOMS: atom_id res chain seq x y z
N THR A 1 7.80 21.19 -1.44
CA THR A 1 8.45 20.62 -2.65
C THR A 1 8.76 19.15 -2.44
N PHE A 2 8.69 18.30 -3.46
CA PHE A 2 8.78 16.83 -3.29
C PHE A 2 10.14 16.33 -2.77
N TYR A 3 11.23 17.05 -3.06
CA TYR A 3 12.56 16.69 -2.55
C TYR A 3 12.68 16.80 -1.03
N ASN A 4 11.89 17.66 -0.38
CA ASN A 4 11.88 17.79 1.09
C ASN A 4 11.31 16.56 1.81
N SER A 5 10.54 15.72 1.12
CA SER A 5 9.96 14.50 1.69
C SER A 5 10.83 13.26 1.48
N LEU A 6 11.94 13.38 0.76
CA LEU A 6 12.82 12.26 0.46
C LEU A 6 13.68 11.91 1.68
N GLY A 7 13.79 10.62 1.98
CA GLY A 7 14.40 10.11 3.22
C GLY A 7 13.54 10.33 4.46
N THR A 8 12.20 10.36 4.31
CA THR A 8 11.26 10.56 5.43
C THR A 8 10.25 9.43 5.55
N LEU A 9 9.83 9.14 6.77
CA LEU A 9 8.91 8.04 7.07
C LEU A 9 7.47 8.35 6.66
N GLY A 10 6.94 9.45 7.19
CA GLY A 10 5.52 9.84 7.06
C GLY A 10 4.57 9.24 8.07
N GLY A 11 3.35 9.78 8.10
CA GLY A 11 2.27 9.28 8.95
C GLY A 11 1.47 8.12 8.35
N GLY A 12 0.43 7.72 9.07
CA GLY A 12 -0.42 6.57 8.75
C GLY A 12 0.18 5.26 9.24
N ASN A 13 0.09 4.19 8.44
CA ASN A 13 0.65 2.89 8.77
C ASN A 13 2.15 2.77 8.46
N HIS A 14 2.84 3.87 8.18
CA HIS A 14 4.28 3.87 7.99
C HIS A 14 5.02 3.74 9.34
N PHE A 15 6.06 2.92 9.39
CA PHE A 15 6.81 2.66 10.63
C PHE A 15 8.27 2.28 10.35
N ILE A 16 9.09 2.44 11.39
CA ILE A 16 10.43 1.90 11.52
C ILE A 16 10.36 0.90 12.67
N GLU A 17 10.85 -0.30 12.45
CA GLU A 17 10.85 -1.36 13.45
C GLU A 17 12.23 -1.98 13.58
N LEU A 18 12.65 -2.20 14.82
CA LEU A 18 13.74 -3.10 15.15
C LEU A 18 13.13 -4.35 15.77
N GLY A 19 13.29 -5.49 15.13
CA GLY A 19 12.75 -6.76 15.59
C GLY A 19 13.80 -7.84 15.69
N ARG A 20 13.43 -8.93 16.35
CA ARG A 20 14.26 -10.12 16.54
C ARG A 20 13.56 -11.33 15.94
N ALA A 21 14.26 -12.04 15.06
CA ALA A 21 13.80 -13.33 14.55
C ALA A 21 13.71 -14.36 15.68
N GLU A 22 12.59 -15.07 15.78
CA GLU A 22 12.36 -16.08 16.83
C GLU A 22 13.35 -17.24 16.70
N SER A 23 13.60 -17.72 15.48
CA SER A 23 14.40 -18.93 15.28
C SER A 23 15.91 -18.70 15.47
N THR A 24 16.41 -17.53 15.08
CA THR A 24 17.86 -17.26 15.00
C THR A 24 18.37 -16.20 15.97
N ASN A 25 17.48 -15.46 16.63
CA ASN A 25 17.80 -14.24 17.40
C ASN A 25 18.47 -13.12 16.58
N ASN A 26 18.51 -13.23 15.25
CA ASN A 26 19.02 -12.18 14.38
C ASN A 26 18.16 -10.91 14.50
N ILE A 27 18.81 -9.75 14.41
CA ILE A 27 18.14 -8.46 14.50
C ILE A 27 17.83 -7.94 13.09
N PHE A 28 16.58 -7.53 12.89
CA PHE A 28 16.08 -6.98 11.64
C PHE A 28 15.68 -5.52 11.83
N LEU A 29 16.13 -4.68 10.90
CA LEU A 29 15.65 -3.30 10.75
C LEU A 29 14.65 -3.26 9.60
N THR A 30 13.40 -2.97 9.89
CA THR A 30 12.33 -2.88 8.89
C THR A 30 11.86 -1.44 8.72
N ILE A 31 11.73 -1.01 7.46
CA ILE A 31 11.18 0.29 7.09
C ILE A 31 9.95 0.08 6.22
N HIS A 32 8.78 0.46 6.73
CA HIS A 32 7.53 0.45 5.97
C HIS A 32 7.19 1.88 5.54
N THR A 33 7.49 2.23 4.28
CA THR A 33 7.13 3.52 3.69
C THR A 33 7.05 3.46 2.16
N GLY A 34 6.43 4.48 1.56
CA GLY A 34 6.21 4.57 0.13
C GLY A 34 6.72 5.85 -0.51
N SER A 35 6.08 6.23 -1.61
CA SER A 35 6.39 7.39 -2.46
C SER A 35 6.02 8.76 -1.86
N ARG A 36 5.68 8.80 -0.57
CA ARG A 36 5.20 10.01 0.13
C ARG A 36 4.06 10.70 -0.64
N ASN A 37 3.95 12.02 -0.51
CA ASN A 37 2.94 12.81 -1.24
C ASN A 37 3.20 12.88 -2.76
N PHE A 38 4.36 12.44 -3.25
CA PHE A 38 4.66 12.42 -4.69
C PHE A 38 3.73 11.47 -5.42
N GLY A 39 3.71 10.18 -5.04
CA GLY A 39 2.82 9.20 -5.67
C GLY A 39 1.33 9.52 -5.47
N VAL A 40 0.94 10.16 -4.37
CA VAL A 40 -0.44 10.64 -4.17
C VAL A 40 -0.82 11.67 -5.23
N LYS A 41 0.07 12.61 -5.56
CA LYS A 41 -0.20 13.61 -6.59
C LYS A 41 -0.20 13.03 -8.01
N VAL A 42 0.70 12.07 -8.30
CA VAL A 42 0.67 11.30 -9.56
C VAL A 42 -0.68 10.61 -9.72
N CYS A 43 -1.11 9.87 -8.70
CA CYS A 43 -2.40 9.18 -8.71
C CYS A 43 -3.57 10.16 -8.91
N LYS A 44 -3.61 11.28 -8.17
CA LYS A 44 -4.67 12.28 -8.30
C LYS A 44 -4.71 12.94 -9.69
N TYR A 45 -3.55 13.26 -10.25
CA TYR A 45 -3.44 13.87 -11.57
C TYR A 45 -4.07 12.95 -12.64
N HIS A 46 -3.65 11.69 -12.66
CA HIS A 46 -4.17 10.71 -13.62
C HIS A 46 -5.63 10.31 -13.34
N ALA A 47 -6.05 10.27 -12.08
CA ALA A 47 -7.45 10.03 -11.73
C ALA A 47 -8.39 11.16 -12.23
N GLU A 48 -7.93 12.42 -12.24
CA GLU A 48 -8.71 13.52 -12.82
C GLU A 48 -8.75 13.44 -14.35
N ILE A 49 -7.70 12.94 -15.02
CA ILE A 49 -7.72 12.67 -16.48
C ILE A 49 -8.70 11.54 -16.82
N ALA A 50 -8.72 10.47 -16.02
CA ALA A 50 -9.62 9.33 -16.23
C ALA A 50 -11.10 9.64 -15.89
N LYS A 51 -11.37 10.80 -15.29
CA LYS A 51 -12.69 11.13 -14.76
C LYS A 51 -13.69 11.35 -15.88
N PHE A 52 -14.90 10.81 -15.70
CA PHE A 52 -16.01 11.08 -16.59
C PHE A 52 -16.29 12.59 -16.68
N ASP A 53 -16.13 13.15 -17.88
CA ASP A 53 -16.44 14.56 -18.14
C ASP A 53 -17.96 14.75 -18.24
N LYS A 54 -18.59 14.97 -17.07
CA LYS A 54 -20.02 15.27 -16.96
C LYS A 54 -20.43 16.48 -17.79
N LYS A 55 -19.54 17.46 -17.96
CA LYS A 55 -19.84 18.70 -18.68
C LYS A 55 -19.87 18.45 -20.17
N ALA A 56 -18.85 17.78 -20.72
CA ALA A 56 -18.84 17.39 -22.12
C ALA A 56 -20.04 16.50 -22.47
N PHE A 57 -20.37 15.52 -21.62
CA PHE A 57 -21.55 14.67 -21.81
C PHE A 57 -22.85 15.49 -21.82
N SER A 58 -23.02 16.42 -20.87
CA SER A 58 -24.23 17.25 -20.78
C SER A 58 -24.38 18.18 -21.99
N ASN A 59 -23.28 18.76 -22.46
CA ASN A 59 -23.27 19.61 -23.66
C ASN A 59 -23.69 18.82 -24.90
N GLU A 60 -23.19 17.59 -25.08
CA GLU A 60 -23.55 16.78 -26.24
C GLU A 60 -25.01 16.31 -26.16
N ILE A 61 -25.53 16.01 -24.95
CA ILE A 61 -26.97 15.78 -24.75
C ILE A 61 -27.80 17.00 -25.16
N GLN A 62 -27.37 18.21 -24.82
CA GLN A 62 -28.07 19.44 -25.20
C GLN A 62 -28.06 19.65 -26.72
N ARG A 63 -26.93 19.33 -27.38
CA ARG A 63 -26.80 19.35 -28.84
C ARG A 63 -27.70 18.31 -29.51
N LEU A 64 -27.77 17.09 -28.97
CA LEU A 64 -28.67 16.06 -29.50
C LEU A 64 -30.13 16.53 -29.43
N LYS A 65 -30.54 17.14 -28.32
CA LYS A 65 -31.90 17.70 -28.18
C LYS A 65 -32.25 18.78 -29.19
N SER A 66 -31.27 19.50 -29.75
CA SER A 66 -31.51 20.53 -30.76
C SER A 66 -31.33 20.06 -32.20
N THR A 67 -30.80 18.86 -32.43
CA THR A 67 -30.40 18.39 -33.77
C THR A 67 -31.03 17.06 -34.18
N VAL A 68 -31.54 16.27 -33.23
CA VAL A 68 -32.08 14.93 -33.46
C VAL A 68 -33.59 14.93 -33.22
N GLU A 69 -34.34 14.30 -34.12
CA GLU A 69 -35.79 14.17 -33.98
C GLU A 69 -36.18 13.29 -32.78
N PRO A 70 -37.32 13.56 -32.11
CA PRO A 70 -37.75 12.84 -30.91
C PRO A 70 -37.75 11.31 -31.02
N GLN A 71 -38.10 10.78 -32.20
CA GLN A 71 -38.15 9.35 -32.48
C GLN A 71 -36.78 8.64 -32.42
N PHE A 72 -35.68 9.35 -32.67
CA PHE A 72 -34.32 8.79 -32.63
C PHE A 72 -33.56 9.13 -31.34
N MET A 73 -34.08 10.04 -30.52
CA MET A 73 -33.43 10.55 -29.30
C MET A 73 -32.96 9.45 -28.35
N GLN A 74 -33.80 8.44 -28.11
CA GLN A 74 -33.47 7.38 -27.16
C GLN A 74 -32.27 6.55 -27.62
N THR A 75 -32.21 6.26 -28.93
CA THR A 75 -31.12 5.48 -29.55
C THR A 75 -29.82 6.27 -29.52
N GLU A 76 -29.86 7.56 -29.83
CA GLU A 76 -28.66 8.39 -29.90
C GLU A 76 -28.10 8.73 -28.51
N ILE A 77 -28.97 8.91 -27.51
CA ILE A 77 -28.54 9.01 -26.09
C ILE A 77 -27.85 7.72 -25.65
N LEU A 78 -28.34 6.53 -26.07
CA LEU A 78 -27.71 5.26 -25.73
C LEU A 78 -26.31 5.14 -26.34
N ARG A 79 -26.16 5.47 -27.63
CA ARG A 79 -24.85 5.53 -28.31
C ARG A 79 -23.90 6.52 -27.67
N LEU A 80 -24.38 7.70 -27.29
CA LEU A 80 -23.57 8.70 -26.61
C LEU A 80 -23.10 8.20 -25.24
N LYS A 81 -23.96 7.50 -24.49
CA LYS A 81 -23.59 6.84 -23.23
C LYS A 81 -22.54 5.77 -23.45
N GLU A 82 -22.67 4.92 -24.46
CA GLU A 82 -21.68 3.89 -24.80
C GLU A 82 -20.34 4.52 -25.17
N LYS A 83 -20.35 5.53 -26.04
CA LYS A 83 -19.15 6.28 -26.43
C LYS A 83 -18.46 6.92 -25.23
N PHE A 84 -19.20 7.57 -24.34
CA PHE A 84 -18.60 8.17 -23.15
C PHE A 84 -18.21 7.12 -22.10
N ALA A 85 -18.90 5.98 -22.03
CA ALA A 85 -18.56 4.89 -21.12
C ALA A 85 -17.21 4.26 -21.48
N GLU A 86 -16.90 4.15 -22.77
CA GLU A 86 -15.61 3.66 -23.30
C GLU A 86 -14.42 4.51 -22.82
N TYR A 87 -14.63 5.82 -22.61
CA TYR A 87 -13.63 6.75 -22.11
C TYR A 87 -13.79 7.12 -20.63
N SER A 88 -14.73 6.48 -19.91
CA SER A 88 -15.03 6.85 -18.53
C SER A 88 -14.34 5.96 -17.51
N GLY A 89 -13.60 6.56 -16.59
CA GLY A 89 -13.04 5.88 -15.42
C GLY A 89 -11.75 5.11 -15.70
N TYR A 90 -11.24 5.13 -16.94
CA TYR A 90 -10.00 4.44 -17.33
C TYR A 90 -9.08 5.38 -18.11
N LEU A 91 -7.78 5.08 -18.05
CA LEU A 91 -6.78 5.72 -18.91
C LEU A 91 -6.56 4.82 -20.12
N THR A 92 -6.54 5.41 -21.31
CA THR A 92 -6.28 4.70 -22.56
C THR A 92 -5.21 5.44 -23.38
N ASN A 93 -4.61 4.74 -24.35
CA ASN A 93 -3.66 5.31 -25.32
C ASN A 93 -2.53 6.12 -24.64
N GLU A 94 -2.31 7.36 -25.09
CA GLU A 94 -1.27 8.26 -24.60
C GLU A 94 -1.43 8.56 -23.09
N ALA A 95 -2.65 8.74 -22.60
CA ALA A 95 -2.90 9.00 -21.17
C ALA A 95 -2.50 7.80 -20.30
N MET A 96 -2.74 6.57 -20.79
CA MET A 96 -2.26 5.35 -20.14
C MET A 96 -0.73 5.31 -20.14
N LEU A 97 -0.09 5.58 -21.28
CA LEU A 97 1.37 5.59 -21.39
C LEU A 97 2.01 6.60 -20.42
N HIS A 98 1.46 7.81 -20.33
CA HIS A 98 1.92 8.83 -19.38
C HIS A 98 1.80 8.35 -17.93
N TYR A 99 0.69 7.71 -17.57
CA TYR A 99 0.52 7.14 -16.24
C TYR A 99 1.54 6.04 -15.93
N LEU A 100 1.78 5.14 -16.88
CA LEU A 100 2.77 4.07 -16.72
C LEU A 100 4.19 4.66 -16.53
N CYS A 101 4.57 5.68 -17.30
CA CYS A 101 5.84 6.39 -17.12
C CYS A 101 5.96 7.04 -15.73
N ASP A 102 4.90 7.73 -15.28
CA ASP A 102 4.91 8.36 -13.96
C ASP A 102 4.93 7.34 -12.82
N MET A 103 4.34 6.16 -13.03
CA MET A 103 4.39 5.05 -12.07
C MET A 103 5.81 4.50 -11.92
N VAL A 104 6.60 4.41 -12.99
CA VAL A 104 8.03 4.07 -12.91
C VAL A 104 8.77 5.05 -11.99
N ILE A 105 8.53 6.35 -12.18
CA ILE A 105 9.16 7.41 -11.37
C ILE A 105 8.70 7.34 -9.91
N ALA A 106 7.40 7.15 -9.66
CA ALA A 106 6.85 7.06 -8.31
C ALA A 106 7.35 5.84 -7.54
N GLN A 107 7.46 4.70 -8.22
CA GLN A 107 8.03 3.46 -7.67
C GLN A 107 9.53 3.64 -7.37
N GLY A 108 10.29 4.25 -8.29
CA GLY A 108 11.70 4.58 -8.08
C GLY A 108 11.91 5.54 -6.90
N TYR A 109 11.07 6.58 -6.77
CA TYR A 109 11.09 7.49 -5.63
C TYR A 109 10.85 6.73 -4.31
N ALA A 110 9.86 5.83 -4.26
CA ALA A 110 9.57 5.04 -3.06
C ALA A 110 10.75 4.14 -2.65
N ALA A 111 11.35 3.44 -3.62
CA ALA A 111 12.53 2.61 -3.40
C ALA A 111 13.72 3.44 -2.88
N PHE A 112 13.98 4.58 -3.51
CA PHE A 112 15.06 5.48 -3.08
C PHE A 112 14.80 6.08 -1.70
N ASN A 113 13.55 6.41 -1.37
CA ASN A 113 13.15 6.88 -0.05
C ASN A 113 13.46 5.83 1.04
N ARG A 114 13.07 4.57 0.84
CA ARG A 114 13.40 3.46 1.76
C ARG A 114 14.90 3.29 1.91
N LYS A 115 15.64 3.23 0.80
CA LYS A 115 17.10 3.06 0.79
C LYS A 115 17.80 4.16 1.59
N LEU A 116 17.42 5.42 1.41
CA LEU A 116 18.01 6.54 2.15
C LEU A 116 17.76 6.45 3.66
N ILE A 117 16.56 6.05 4.09
CA ILE A 117 16.23 5.87 5.51
C ILE A 117 17.10 4.75 6.10
N ILE A 118 17.14 3.59 5.44
CA ILE A 118 17.94 2.44 5.87
C ILE A 118 19.41 2.83 5.99
N GLN A 119 19.97 3.47 4.95
CA GLN A 119 21.39 3.87 4.95
C GLN A 119 21.72 4.88 6.05
N ARG A 120 20.83 5.83 6.34
CA ARG A 120 21.01 6.79 7.43
C ARG A 120 21.06 6.07 8.78
N ILE A 121 20.12 5.17 9.04
CA ILE A 121 20.05 4.44 10.31
C ILE A 121 21.28 3.54 10.47
N ILE A 122 21.59 2.72 9.46
CA ILE A 122 22.74 1.80 9.49
C ILE A 122 24.04 2.57 9.71
N ARG A 123 24.26 3.69 9.01
CA ARG A 123 25.45 4.53 9.19
C ARG A 123 25.54 5.11 10.59
N THR A 124 24.44 5.67 11.10
CA THR A 124 24.41 6.27 12.45
C THR A 124 24.68 5.23 13.54
N LEU A 125 24.14 4.02 13.38
CA LEU A 125 24.33 2.92 14.34
C LEU A 125 25.63 2.12 14.11
N SER A 126 26.41 2.47 13.08
CA SER A 126 27.60 1.72 12.65
C SER A 126 27.33 0.22 12.44
N TRP A 127 26.15 -0.09 11.88
CA TRP A 127 25.76 -1.47 11.58
C TRP A 127 26.23 -1.90 10.19
N ASN A 128 26.32 -3.21 10.00
CA ASN A 128 26.52 -3.82 8.69
C ASN A 128 25.35 -4.76 8.42
N ALA A 129 24.54 -4.46 7.41
CA ALA A 129 23.47 -5.34 6.98
C ALA A 129 24.05 -6.48 6.12
N THR A 130 23.74 -7.72 6.49
CA THR A 130 24.19 -8.93 5.78
C THR A 130 23.19 -9.42 4.75
N ILE A 131 21.89 -9.23 5.03
CA ILE A 131 20.78 -9.68 4.20
C ILE A 131 19.73 -8.56 4.16
N SER A 132 19.08 -8.41 3.00
CA SER A 132 17.94 -7.51 2.83
C SER A 132 16.84 -8.21 2.05
N VAL A 133 15.61 -8.10 2.53
CA VAL A 133 14.41 -8.52 1.81
C VAL A 133 13.55 -7.29 1.58
N GLU A 134 13.06 -7.11 0.36
CA GLU A 134 12.18 -6.01 0.00
C GLU A 134 10.88 -6.56 -0.56
N THR A 135 9.77 -5.94 -0.17
CA THR A 135 8.45 -6.31 -0.66
C THR A 135 7.66 -5.03 -0.90
N VAL A 136 7.09 -4.90 -2.11
CA VAL A 136 6.31 -3.73 -2.54
C VAL A 136 4.84 -4.14 -2.67
N HIS A 137 3.94 -3.29 -2.16
CA HIS A 137 2.52 -3.65 -2.04
C HIS A 137 1.54 -2.68 -2.70
N ASN A 138 2.02 -1.67 -3.44
CA ASN A 138 1.21 -0.74 -4.23
C ASN A 138 2.02 -0.34 -5.47
N TYR A 139 1.90 -1.10 -6.55
CA TYR A 139 2.73 -0.93 -7.73
C TYR A 139 2.14 -1.62 -8.96
N ILE A 140 2.69 -1.28 -10.11
CA ILE A 140 2.55 -2.03 -11.35
C ILE A 140 3.88 -2.74 -11.60
N SER A 141 3.82 -4.05 -11.76
CA SER A 141 4.94 -4.82 -12.26
C SER A 141 4.98 -4.67 -13.79
N PHE A 142 6.11 -4.20 -14.33
CA PHE A 142 6.25 -3.99 -15.77
C PHE A 142 6.78 -5.22 -16.50
N ASP A 143 7.16 -6.28 -15.77
CA ASP A 143 7.61 -7.55 -16.33
C ASP A 143 6.42 -8.45 -16.69
N ASP A 144 5.38 -8.45 -15.84
CA ASP A 144 4.20 -9.32 -15.96
C ASP A 144 2.88 -8.54 -16.12
N MET A 145 2.93 -7.20 -16.07
CA MET A 145 1.79 -6.29 -16.14
C MET A 145 0.72 -6.50 -15.05
N ILE A 146 1.09 -7.12 -13.92
CA ILE A 146 0.21 -7.32 -12.77
C ILE A 146 0.19 -6.05 -11.92
N ILE A 147 -1.03 -5.56 -11.67
CA ILE A 147 -1.29 -4.45 -10.77
C ILE A 147 -1.54 -5.00 -9.36
N ARG A 148 -0.77 -4.55 -8.38
CA ARG A 148 -0.95 -4.96 -6.99
C ARG A 148 -1.24 -3.74 -6.11
N LYS A 149 -2.36 -3.81 -5.38
CA LYS A 149 -2.79 -2.79 -4.40
C LYS A 149 -3.14 -3.48 -3.09
N GLY A 150 -2.35 -3.25 -2.05
CA GLY A 150 -2.44 -3.99 -0.80
C GLY A 150 -2.06 -5.48 -0.92
N ALA A 151 -1.31 -5.84 -1.96
CA ALA A 151 -0.87 -7.21 -2.24
C ALA A 151 0.58 -7.17 -2.74
N ILE A 152 1.29 -8.27 -2.57
CA ILE A 152 2.73 -8.40 -2.86
C ILE A 152 2.94 -9.52 -3.89
N ALA A 153 4.04 -9.47 -4.64
CA ALA A 153 4.49 -10.64 -5.39
C ALA A 153 4.94 -11.74 -4.41
N ALA A 154 4.60 -12.98 -4.74
CA ALA A 154 4.92 -14.19 -3.98
C ALA A 154 5.23 -15.34 -4.95
N TYR A 155 6.20 -15.12 -5.84
CA TYR A 155 6.67 -16.16 -6.76
C TYR A 155 7.33 -17.31 -5.99
N ALA A 156 7.39 -18.48 -6.64
CA ALA A 156 7.93 -19.67 -6.00
C ALA A 156 9.38 -19.44 -5.53
N ASN A 157 9.63 -19.65 -4.25
CA ASN A 157 10.92 -19.49 -3.56
C ASN A 157 11.40 -18.07 -3.28
N ASP A 158 10.67 -17.03 -3.67
CA ASP A 158 11.02 -15.66 -3.31
C ASP A 158 10.88 -15.43 -1.81
N TYR A 159 11.86 -14.79 -1.19
CA TYR A 159 11.73 -14.29 0.17
C TYR A 159 10.83 -13.05 0.16
N VAL A 160 9.81 -13.06 1.00
CA VAL A 160 8.86 -11.96 1.14
C VAL A 160 8.64 -11.63 2.61
N VAL A 161 8.30 -10.37 2.89
CA VAL A 161 7.94 -9.92 4.23
C VAL A 161 6.51 -9.42 4.27
N ILE A 162 5.78 -9.83 5.30
CA ILE A 162 4.38 -9.45 5.51
C ILE A 162 4.23 -8.83 6.91
N PRO A 163 4.20 -7.49 7.01
CA PRO A 163 3.93 -6.79 8.26
C PRO A 163 2.54 -7.09 8.84
N MET A 164 2.46 -7.42 10.13
CA MET A 164 1.19 -7.64 10.83
C MET A 164 0.69 -6.34 11.46
N ASN A 165 1.11 -6.07 12.70
CA ASN A 165 0.86 -4.84 13.42
C ASN A 165 2.06 -4.55 14.34
N MET A 166 2.01 -3.43 15.05
CA MET A 166 3.13 -2.96 15.88
C MET A 166 3.48 -3.84 17.10
N ALA A 167 2.63 -4.81 17.46
CA ALA A 167 2.90 -5.78 18.53
C ALA A 167 3.28 -7.17 18.00
N ASP A 168 2.66 -7.61 16.89
CA ASP A 168 2.85 -8.94 16.33
C ASP A 168 3.99 -9.02 15.30
N GLY A 169 4.53 -7.88 14.89
CA GLY A 169 5.75 -7.80 14.08
C GLY A 169 5.54 -8.17 12.62
N ILE A 170 6.49 -8.93 12.07
CA ILE A 170 6.60 -9.21 10.64
C ILE A 170 6.80 -10.70 10.41
N LEU A 171 6.10 -11.26 9.44
CA LEU A 171 6.35 -12.61 8.97
C LEU A 171 7.41 -12.57 7.86
N LEU A 172 8.47 -13.36 8.01
CA LEU A 172 9.40 -13.69 6.94
C LEU A 172 8.91 -14.98 6.28
N CYS A 173 8.60 -14.91 4.99
CA CYS A 173 7.99 -16.01 4.28
C CYS A 173 8.74 -16.34 2.98
N ARG A 174 8.44 -17.52 2.43
CA ARG A 174 8.82 -17.96 1.09
C ARG A 174 7.58 -18.04 0.20
N GLY A 175 7.59 -17.43 -0.97
CA GLY A 175 6.47 -17.48 -1.90
C GLY A 175 6.25 -18.90 -2.44
N LYS A 176 4.97 -19.29 -2.60
CA LYS A 176 4.58 -20.58 -3.18
C LYS A 176 4.35 -20.52 -4.69
N GLY A 177 4.29 -19.32 -5.28
CA GLY A 177 4.06 -19.16 -6.72
C GLY A 177 2.66 -19.57 -7.18
N ASN A 178 1.65 -19.32 -6.35
CA ASN A 178 0.29 -19.75 -6.62
C ASN A 178 -0.32 -18.99 -7.82
N LYS A 179 -0.62 -19.73 -8.90
CA LYS A 179 -1.14 -19.17 -10.16
C LYS A 179 -2.54 -18.59 -10.04
N ASP A 180 -3.40 -19.21 -9.23
CA ASP A 180 -4.79 -18.76 -9.04
C ASP A 180 -4.86 -17.39 -8.37
N TRP A 181 -3.79 -17.01 -7.68
CA TRP A 181 -3.65 -15.73 -6.98
C TRP A 181 -2.75 -14.74 -7.75
N ASN A 182 -2.52 -14.96 -9.05
CA ASN A 182 -1.59 -14.16 -9.85
C ASN A 182 -0.21 -14.04 -9.17
N TYR A 183 0.28 -15.14 -8.62
CA TYR A 183 1.55 -15.23 -7.91
C TYR A 183 1.68 -14.17 -6.80
N SER A 184 0.61 -13.95 -6.05
CA SER A 184 0.53 -12.88 -5.06
C SER A 184 0.15 -13.38 -3.66
N ALA A 185 0.52 -12.59 -2.66
CA ALA A 185 0.11 -12.74 -1.26
C ALA A 185 -0.41 -11.39 -0.72
N PRO A 186 -1.16 -11.36 0.38
CA PRO A 186 -1.54 -10.10 1.02
C PRO A 186 -0.31 -9.42 1.65
N HIS A 187 -0.35 -8.09 1.74
CA HIS A 187 0.77 -7.31 2.30
C HIS A 187 0.76 -7.16 3.82
N GLY A 188 -0.34 -7.50 4.51
CA GLY A 188 -0.46 -7.34 5.95
C GLY A 188 -1.84 -7.67 6.50
N ALA A 189 -2.02 -7.50 7.81
CA ALA A 189 -3.21 -7.95 8.54
C ALA A 189 -4.52 -7.25 8.12
N GLY A 190 -4.44 -6.06 7.52
CA GLY A 190 -5.63 -5.27 7.17
C GLY A 190 -6.35 -4.69 8.39
N ARG A 191 -7.04 -3.57 8.20
CA ARG A 191 -7.71 -2.86 9.30
C ARG A 191 -9.12 -3.40 9.54
N LEU A 192 -9.53 -3.46 10.80
CA LEU A 192 -10.90 -3.75 11.23
C LEU A 192 -11.80 -2.51 11.17
N TYR A 193 -11.22 -1.34 11.45
CA TYR A 193 -11.95 -0.07 11.55
C TYR A 193 -11.34 1.01 10.66
N SER A 194 -12.17 1.97 10.25
CA SER A 194 -11.66 3.24 9.75
C SER A 194 -10.85 3.95 10.84
N ARG A 195 -10.05 4.95 10.45
CA ARG A 195 -9.22 5.67 11.42
C ARG A 195 -10.04 6.42 12.46
N SER A 196 -11.16 7.02 12.03
CA SER A 196 -12.07 7.75 12.93
C SER A 196 -12.74 6.80 13.91
N GLU A 197 -13.31 5.69 13.42
CA GLU A 197 -13.96 4.70 14.27
C GLU A 197 -12.99 4.06 15.27
N ALA A 198 -11.74 3.82 14.86
CA ALA A 198 -10.72 3.28 15.75
C ALA A 198 -10.44 4.22 16.93
N LYS A 199 -10.38 5.54 16.69
CA LYS A 199 -10.16 6.54 17.76
C LYS A 199 -11.35 6.66 18.72
N GLU A 200 -12.55 6.38 18.25
CA GLU A 200 -13.75 6.41 19.09
C GLU A 200 -13.93 5.14 19.92
N ARG A 201 -13.52 3.98 19.39
CA ARG A 201 -13.82 2.66 19.99
C ARG A 201 -12.70 2.09 20.84
N LEU A 202 -11.45 2.42 20.53
CA LEU A 202 -10.29 1.75 21.14
C LEU A 202 -9.83 2.45 22.41
N SER A 203 -9.23 1.70 23.32
CA SER A 203 -8.74 2.22 24.60
C SER A 203 -7.23 2.40 24.60
N MET A 204 -6.78 3.56 25.08
CA MET A 204 -5.34 3.82 25.29
C MET A 204 -4.70 2.87 26.31
N ASP A 205 -5.44 2.42 27.33
CA ASP A 205 -4.89 1.49 28.33
C ASP A 205 -4.73 0.08 27.76
N ALA A 206 -5.68 -0.36 26.94
CA ALA A 206 -5.54 -1.60 26.18
C ALA A 206 -4.37 -1.51 25.19
N PHE A 207 -4.21 -0.36 24.52
CA PHE A 207 -3.07 -0.13 23.62
C PHE A 207 -1.73 -0.21 24.36
N LYS A 208 -1.56 0.47 25.49
CA LYS A 208 -0.36 0.39 26.33
C LYS A 208 -0.09 -1.05 26.80
N THR A 209 -1.13 -1.77 27.20
CA THR A 209 -1.01 -3.14 27.69
C THR A 209 -0.48 -4.06 26.58
N GLN A 210 -1.07 -3.98 25.38
CA GLN A 210 -0.66 -4.82 24.25
C GLN A 210 0.75 -4.49 23.75
N MET A 211 1.18 -3.24 23.89
CA MET A 211 2.53 -2.79 23.55
C MET A 211 3.56 -2.95 24.67
N SER A 212 3.20 -3.51 25.83
CA SER A 212 4.06 -3.56 27.02
C SER A 212 5.44 -4.20 26.82
N LYS A 213 5.57 -5.08 25.82
CA LYS A 213 6.84 -5.76 25.47
C LYS A 213 7.61 -5.10 24.33
N VAL A 214 7.07 -4.05 23.73
CA VAL A 214 7.65 -3.36 22.57
C VAL A 214 7.88 -1.90 22.95
N TYR A 215 9.14 -1.46 22.91
CA TYR A 215 9.44 -0.07 23.15
C TYR A 215 8.91 0.78 21.99
N SER A 216 8.06 1.75 22.29
CA SER A 216 7.52 2.65 21.28
C SER A 216 7.20 4.01 21.86
N THR A 217 7.76 5.06 21.26
CA THR A 217 7.36 6.45 21.52
C THR A 217 6.05 6.80 20.81
N SER A 218 5.49 5.86 20.04
CA SER A 218 4.28 6.02 19.25
C SER A 218 3.06 5.39 19.91
N VAL A 219 3.08 5.10 21.21
CA VAL A 219 1.88 4.72 21.97
C VAL A 219 1.25 5.99 22.54
N CYS A 220 0.40 6.64 21.75
CA CYS A 220 -0.29 7.88 22.12
C CYS A 220 -1.64 8.00 21.39
N GLU A 221 -2.44 9.01 21.77
CA GLU A 221 -3.75 9.27 21.15
C GLU A 221 -3.68 9.49 19.63
N GLY A 222 -2.58 10.09 19.17
CA GLY A 222 -2.37 10.38 17.75
C GLY A 222 -2.33 9.13 16.87
N THR A 223 -1.91 8.01 17.45
CA THR A 223 -1.66 6.71 16.78
C THR A 223 -2.58 5.60 17.27
N LEU A 224 -3.59 5.91 18.08
CA LEU A 224 -4.56 4.93 18.57
C LEU A 224 -5.27 4.19 17.41
N ASP A 225 -5.48 4.88 16.28
CA ASP A 225 -6.01 4.27 15.06
C ASP A 225 -5.08 3.25 14.42
N GLU A 226 -3.84 3.17 14.84
CA GLU A 226 -2.82 2.26 14.34
C GLU A 226 -2.39 1.25 15.41
N SER A 227 -3.09 1.22 16.55
CA SER A 227 -2.87 0.22 17.61
C SER A 227 -3.12 -1.20 17.10
N PRO A 228 -2.55 -2.24 17.75
CA PRO A 228 -2.72 -3.61 17.27
C PRO A 228 -4.19 -4.07 17.21
N MET A 229 -5.03 -3.57 18.11
CA MET A 229 -6.49 -3.82 18.12
C MET A 229 -7.23 -3.27 16.89
N ALA A 230 -6.62 -2.35 16.13
CA ALA A 230 -7.19 -1.82 14.89
C ALA A 230 -7.02 -2.77 13.69
N TYR A 231 -6.27 -3.87 13.86
CA TYR A 231 -5.93 -4.83 12.82
C TYR A 231 -6.57 -6.19 13.06
N LYS A 232 -6.71 -6.99 11.99
CA LYS A 232 -7.25 -8.35 12.09
C LYS A 232 -6.34 -9.27 12.91
N ASN A 233 -6.91 -10.38 13.38
CA ASN A 233 -6.20 -11.38 14.15
C ASN A 233 -5.10 -12.04 13.30
N VAL A 234 -3.89 -12.11 13.84
CA VAL A 234 -2.73 -12.67 13.12
C VAL A 234 -2.86 -14.16 12.85
N GLN A 235 -3.48 -14.92 13.74
CA GLN A 235 -3.68 -16.35 13.54
C GLN A 235 -4.60 -16.65 12.35
N GLU A 236 -5.70 -15.90 12.24
CA GLU A 236 -6.60 -15.96 11.07
C GLU A 236 -5.84 -15.61 9.78
N ILE A 237 -5.00 -14.58 9.81
CA ILE A 237 -4.18 -14.20 8.64
C ILE A 237 -3.20 -15.31 8.28
N LYS A 238 -2.50 -15.92 9.26
CA LYS A 238 -1.57 -17.03 9.01
C LYS A 238 -2.23 -18.21 8.30
N GLU A 239 -3.47 -18.53 8.66
CA GLU A 239 -4.26 -19.58 8.02
C GLU A 239 -4.65 -19.20 6.58
N LEU A 240 -5.10 -17.96 6.37
CA LEU A 240 -5.55 -17.48 5.05
C LEU A 240 -4.41 -17.32 4.03
N ILE A 241 -3.18 -17.05 4.49
CA ILE A 241 -2.03 -16.88 3.58
C ILE A 241 -1.34 -18.19 3.21
N GLU A 242 -1.70 -19.30 3.86
CA GLU A 242 -1.09 -20.62 3.63
C GLU A 242 -1.01 -20.98 2.14
N PRO A 243 -2.04 -20.76 1.28
CA PRO A 243 -1.94 -21.12 -0.14
C PRO A 243 -0.93 -20.28 -0.94
N THR A 244 -0.50 -19.14 -0.40
CA THR A 244 0.31 -18.13 -1.11
C THR A 244 1.78 -18.12 -0.69
N VAL A 245 2.05 -18.43 0.59
CA VAL A 245 3.39 -18.38 1.17
C VAL A 245 3.59 -19.48 2.23
N GLU A 246 4.85 -19.84 2.45
CA GLU A 246 5.30 -20.63 3.59
C GLU A 246 5.97 -19.69 4.60
N ILE A 247 5.55 -19.74 5.87
CA ILE A 247 6.15 -18.92 6.92
C ILE A 247 7.47 -19.57 7.35
N ILE A 248 8.57 -18.82 7.23
CA ILE A 248 9.92 -19.27 7.60
C ILE A 248 10.24 -18.86 9.03
N ASP A 249 9.91 -17.62 9.41
CA ASP A 249 10.18 -17.07 10.73
C ASP A 249 9.23 -15.92 11.08
N THR A 250 9.15 -15.59 12.36
CA THR A 250 8.48 -14.38 12.86
C THR A 250 9.54 -13.43 13.42
N ILE A 251 9.50 -12.17 12.98
CA ILE A 251 10.32 -11.10 13.50
C ILE A 251 9.50 -10.38 14.58
N VAL A 252 9.80 -10.67 15.84
CA VAL A 252 9.11 -10.10 16.99
C VAL A 252 9.64 -8.68 17.26
N PRO A 253 8.77 -7.67 17.37
CA PRO A 253 9.19 -6.29 17.51
C PRO A 253 9.81 -6.03 18.89
N LEU A 254 10.95 -5.35 18.90
CA LEU A 254 11.59 -4.82 20.11
C LEU A 254 11.36 -3.32 20.23
N ILE A 255 11.47 -2.61 19.10
CA ILE A 255 11.24 -1.17 18.98
C ILE A 255 10.31 -0.94 17.79
N ASN A 256 9.24 -0.18 17.97
CA ASN A 256 8.37 0.26 16.87
C ASN A 256 8.17 1.78 16.94
N ILE A 257 8.45 2.49 15.84
CA ILE A 257 8.37 3.95 15.76
C ILE A 257 7.57 4.34 14.52
N LYS A 258 6.58 5.20 14.72
CA LYS A 258 5.77 5.84 13.69
C LYS A 258 6.02 7.35 13.71
N ALA A 259 5.72 8.03 12.62
CA ALA A 259 5.64 9.49 12.67
C ALA A 259 4.35 9.87 13.42
N VAL A 260 4.52 10.52 14.56
CA VAL A 260 3.44 11.15 15.34
C VAL A 260 3.23 12.56 14.83
#